data_AF-A0A2P4P0E6-F1
#
_entry.id   AF-A0A2P4P0E6-F1
#
_cell.length_a   1.000
_cell.length_b   1.000
_cell.length_c   1.000
_cell.angle_alpha   90.00
_cell.angle_beta   90.00
_cell.angle_gamma   90.00
#
_symmetry.space_group_name_H-M   'P 1'
#
loop_
_entity.id
_entity.type
_entity.pdbx_description
1 polymer ?
#
loop_
_entity_poly.entity_id
_entity_poly.type
_entity_poly.pdbx_seq_one_letter_code
_entity_poly.pdbx_strand_id
1 'polypeptide(L)'
;MSNLIKSSLTSGPTKKSSYKVPLPLSLSPSILSRFLSYFTPFTLFTTSTRKIKGKYDEKTQAVIICNREDMEKLWKEGFFGKGNLSRSEPTWFWRNSNNDNGKGKRKEKQKLAAEQITEQRRIVRKRNKKGRVNQVQNMSKVQQITKEEVQEKEQDEEQTIEQTLTQEEENVLLEDIETLMLTTQEAFFLCYGLGILDIYDLQDNLLSAEESWKSFQITSSGFIIRYIVYHYFRSLGWVVRCGMKFGVDYVLYEKGPVFKHAEYAVIILPIHTSQNFDNSQVDVDFRNNCMTSWSWMMNLNRVCVQVKKSLVLCYVIIPSTTTYLTITECIKEYKVRHVLVKRCIPSKLK
;
A
#
# COMPACT_ATOMS: atom_id res chain seq x y z
N MET A 1 29.76 9.78 42.29
CA MET A 1 29.56 9.36 40.89
C MET A 1 28.57 8.20 40.86
N SER A 2 27.30 8.37 41.25
CA SER A 2 26.20 9.04 40.53
C SER A 2 25.97 8.55 39.08
N ASN A 3 25.09 7.56 38.99
CA ASN A 3 23.92 7.52 38.11
C ASN A 3 24.11 7.48 36.59
N LEU A 4 24.00 6.27 36.03
CA LEU A 4 23.51 6.04 34.67
C LEU A 4 22.55 4.83 34.63
N ILE A 5 21.45 4.93 35.39
CA ILE A 5 20.21 4.21 35.08
C ILE A 5 19.09 5.24 35.22
N LYS A 6 18.64 5.80 34.09
CA LYS A 6 17.35 6.47 34.01
C LYS A 6 16.42 5.59 33.18
N SER A 7 15.62 4.84 33.93
CA SER A 7 14.30 4.36 33.56
C SER A 7 13.50 5.44 32.82
N SER A 8 12.84 5.07 31.73
CA SER A 8 11.56 5.69 31.36
C SER A 8 10.51 4.59 31.31
N LEU A 9 9.75 4.53 32.39
CA LEU A 9 8.50 3.81 32.51
C LEU A 9 7.50 4.22 31.41
N THR A 10 6.71 3.22 31.01
CA THR A 10 5.30 3.32 30.61
C THR A 10 4.97 4.24 29.44
N SER A 11 5.25 3.78 28.22
CA SER A 11 4.43 4.18 27.07
C SER A 11 3.39 3.09 26.80
N GLY A 12 2.10 3.40 26.97
CA GLY A 12 1.02 2.52 26.50
C GLY A 12 1.20 2.16 25.02
N PRO A 13 0.59 1.07 24.51
CA PRO A 13 0.95 0.43 23.25
C PRO A 13 0.96 1.46 22.11
N THR A 14 2.15 1.80 21.61
CA THR A 14 2.26 2.73 20.48
C THR A 14 1.69 2.04 19.24
N LYS A 15 1.02 2.77 18.33
CA LYS A 15 0.41 2.21 17.10
C LYS A 15 1.40 1.36 16.27
N LYS A 16 2.70 1.52 16.50
CA LYS A 16 3.78 0.75 15.86
C LYS A 16 3.89 -0.70 16.35
N SER A 17 3.46 -1.04 17.59
CA SER A 17 3.57 -2.40 18.13
C SER A 17 2.49 -3.35 17.60
N SER A 18 1.41 -2.84 17.01
CA SER A 18 0.33 -3.65 16.44
C SER A 18 0.62 -4.17 15.04
N TYR A 19 1.65 -3.65 14.37
CA TYR A 19 2.05 -4.09 13.03
C TYR A 19 3.19 -5.09 13.14
N LYS A 20 3.04 -6.24 12.49
CA LYS A 20 4.13 -7.22 12.42
C LYS A 20 5.16 -6.78 11.38
N VAL A 21 6.41 -7.22 11.56
CA VAL A 21 7.46 -7.02 10.55
C VAL A 21 7.02 -7.73 9.27
N PRO A 22 7.08 -7.05 8.11
CA PRO A 22 6.65 -7.62 6.84
C PRO A 22 7.63 -8.70 6.38
N LEU A 23 7.51 -9.90 6.95
CA LEU A 23 8.42 -11.04 6.79
C LEU A 23 9.79 -10.74 7.46
N PRO A 24 10.29 -11.59 8.38
CA PRO A 24 10.36 -13.03 8.24
C PRO A 24 9.19 -13.71 8.94
N LEU A 25 8.74 -14.84 8.37
CA LEU A 25 7.83 -15.74 9.07
C LEU A 25 8.41 -16.01 10.47
N SER A 26 7.72 -15.62 11.54
CA SER A 26 7.99 -16.20 12.85
C SER A 26 7.45 -17.63 12.84
N LEU A 27 8.17 -18.53 12.16
CA LEU A 27 8.08 -19.95 12.46
C LEU A 27 8.74 -20.08 13.83
N SER A 28 7.95 -20.14 14.91
CA SER A 28 8.49 -20.54 16.20
C SER A 28 9.01 -21.97 16.05
N PRO A 29 10.32 -22.24 16.12
CA PRO A 29 10.79 -23.61 16.11
C PRO A 29 10.73 -24.09 17.56
N SER A 30 9.76 -24.95 17.89
CA SER A 30 9.97 -25.80 19.06
C SER A 30 11.17 -26.71 18.77
N ILE A 31 12.03 -26.94 19.76
CA ILE A 31 13.29 -27.71 19.61
C ILE A 31 13.06 -29.12 19.02
N LEU A 32 11.85 -29.65 19.17
CA LEU A 32 11.41 -30.93 18.60
C LEU A 32 11.21 -30.93 17.07
N SER A 33 10.91 -29.78 16.44
CA SER A 33 10.63 -29.74 14.99
C SER A 33 11.88 -29.85 14.12
N ARG A 34 13.07 -29.54 14.68
CA ARG A 34 14.37 -29.72 14.00
C ARG A 34 14.78 -31.18 13.87
N PHE A 35 14.31 -32.06 14.75
CA PHE A 35 14.63 -33.49 14.68
C PHE A 35 13.75 -34.24 13.69
N LEU A 36 12.49 -33.82 13.52
CA LEU A 36 11.55 -34.46 12.59
C LEU A 36 11.70 -34.00 11.14
N SER A 37 12.32 -32.84 10.87
CA SER A 37 12.51 -32.33 9.50
C SER A 37 13.55 -33.09 8.67
N TYR A 38 14.31 -34.01 9.27
CA TYR A 38 15.26 -34.85 8.55
C TYR A 38 14.62 -36.12 7.95
N PHE A 39 13.38 -36.46 8.33
CA PHE A 39 12.78 -37.75 7.96
C PHE A 39 11.47 -37.67 7.16
N THR A 40 11.02 -36.49 6.72
CA THR A 40 9.87 -36.35 5.81
C THR A 40 10.04 -35.17 4.85
N PRO A 41 10.06 -35.38 3.51
CA PRO A 41 9.80 -34.28 2.60
C PRO A 41 8.28 -34.03 2.60
N PHE A 42 7.89 -32.77 2.70
CA PHE A 42 6.51 -32.27 2.82
C PHE A 42 5.85 -32.38 4.20
N THR A 43 5.21 -31.25 4.55
CA THR A 43 4.43 -30.95 5.76
C THR A 43 5.25 -30.53 6.98
N LEU A 44 4.63 -29.76 7.89
CA LEU A 44 5.20 -28.92 8.95
C LEU A 44 5.53 -27.50 8.42
N PHE A 45 4.61 -26.53 8.37
CA PHE A 45 3.64 -26.10 9.39
C PHE A 45 2.40 -25.50 8.72
N THR A 46 1.26 -26.18 8.78
CA THR A 46 -0.04 -25.53 8.64
C THR A 46 -0.66 -25.46 10.02
N THR A 47 -0.49 -24.34 10.71
CA THR A 47 -1.46 -24.02 11.76
C THR A 47 -2.77 -23.80 11.02
N SER A 48 -3.79 -24.63 11.31
CA SER A 48 -5.15 -24.50 10.78
C SER A 48 -5.76 -23.15 11.18
N THR A 49 -5.32 -22.10 10.52
CA THR A 49 -5.96 -20.79 10.57
C THR A 49 -7.02 -20.78 9.50
N ARG A 50 -8.25 -20.43 9.87
CA ARG A 50 -9.32 -20.09 8.92
C ARG A 50 -8.72 -19.27 7.77
N LYS A 51 -8.88 -19.75 6.55
CA LYS A 51 -8.47 -19.03 5.35
C LYS A 51 -9.40 -17.83 5.13
N ILE A 52 -8.81 -16.75 4.65
CA ILE A 52 -9.52 -15.52 4.33
C ILE A 52 -10.26 -15.76 3.02
N LYS A 53 -11.51 -15.28 2.95
CA LYS A 53 -12.31 -15.36 1.72
C LYS A 53 -12.19 -14.04 0.96
N GLY A 54 -11.82 -14.11 -0.31
CA GLY A 54 -11.83 -12.96 -1.22
C GLY A 54 -12.67 -13.23 -2.46
N LYS A 55 -13.46 -12.26 -2.88
CA LYS A 55 -14.26 -12.33 -4.12
C LYS A 55 -13.48 -11.69 -5.26
N TYR A 56 -13.22 -12.43 -6.33
CA TYR A 56 -12.59 -11.92 -7.52
C TYR A 56 -13.61 -11.20 -8.40
N ASP A 57 -13.28 -9.98 -8.80
CA ASP A 57 -14.04 -9.23 -9.79
C ASP A 57 -13.17 -8.98 -11.02
N GLU A 58 -13.52 -9.66 -12.11
CA GLU A 58 -12.84 -9.58 -13.40
C GLU A 58 -12.82 -8.17 -13.97
N LYS A 59 -13.88 -7.37 -13.74
CA LYS A 59 -13.98 -6.02 -14.32
C LYS A 59 -12.99 -5.06 -13.69
N THR A 60 -12.84 -5.13 -12.36
CA THR A 60 -11.90 -4.29 -11.62
C THR A 60 -10.50 -4.88 -11.54
N GLN A 61 -10.31 -6.13 -11.98
CA GLN A 61 -9.05 -6.86 -11.90
C GLN A 61 -8.51 -6.92 -10.47
N ALA A 62 -9.41 -7.12 -9.51
CA ALA A 62 -9.10 -7.07 -8.09
C ALA A 62 -9.82 -8.18 -7.33
N VAL A 63 -9.21 -8.62 -6.23
CA VAL A 63 -9.86 -9.50 -5.26
C VAL A 63 -10.30 -8.65 -4.07
N ILE A 64 -11.59 -8.66 -3.77
CA ILE A 64 -12.25 -7.82 -2.79
C ILE A 64 -12.43 -8.63 -1.50
N ILE A 65 -11.96 -8.07 -0.39
CA ILE A 65 -12.19 -8.60 0.96
C ILE A 65 -13.21 -7.69 1.66
N CYS A 66 -14.33 -8.25 2.08
CA CYS A 66 -15.39 -7.50 2.76
C CYS A 66 -15.36 -7.68 4.29
N ASN A 67 -14.86 -8.82 4.78
CA ASN A 67 -14.82 -9.07 6.23
C ASN A 67 -13.78 -8.17 6.91
N ARG A 68 -14.24 -7.33 7.83
CA ARG A 68 -13.42 -6.38 8.60
C ARG A 68 -12.21 -7.02 9.31
N GLU A 69 -12.39 -8.15 9.97
CA GLU A 69 -11.30 -8.82 10.69
C GLU A 69 -10.19 -9.28 9.73
N ASP A 70 -10.61 -9.81 8.58
CA ASP A 70 -9.69 -10.28 7.53
C ASP A 70 -8.96 -9.10 6.87
N MET A 71 -9.68 -8.00 6.61
CA MET A 71 -9.09 -6.75 6.11
C MET A 71 -8.01 -6.22 7.06
N GLU A 72 -8.33 -6.13 8.35
CA GLU A 72 -7.39 -5.66 9.37
C GLU A 72 -6.19 -6.59 9.50
N LYS A 73 -6.40 -7.91 9.48
CA LYS A 73 -5.33 -8.91 9.55
C LYS A 73 -4.36 -8.79 8.38
N LEU A 74 -4.87 -8.77 7.15
CA LEU A 74 -4.04 -8.63 5.93
C LEU A 74 -3.22 -7.34 5.95
N TRP A 75 -3.83 -6.23 6.38
CA TRP A 75 -3.12 -4.97 6.45
C TRP A 75 -2.07 -4.95 7.57
N LYS A 76 -2.42 -5.40 8.79
CA LYS A 76 -1.53 -5.34 9.96
C LYS A 76 -0.35 -6.31 9.89
N GLU A 77 -0.54 -7.46 9.25
CA GLU A 77 0.47 -8.53 9.21
C GLU A 77 1.38 -8.46 7.98
N GLY A 78 0.96 -7.82 6.89
CA GLY A 78 1.77 -7.81 5.68
C GLY A 78 1.60 -6.59 4.79
N PHE A 79 0.79 -5.61 5.20
CA PHE A 79 0.41 -4.46 4.38
C PHE A 79 -0.04 -4.93 3.00
N PHE A 80 -1.07 -5.77 2.94
CA PHE A 80 -1.70 -6.17 1.67
C PHE A 80 -2.93 -5.33 1.37
N GLY A 81 -3.19 -5.10 0.09
CA GLY A 81 -4.42 -4.46 -0.41
C GLY A 81 -4.54 -2.99 -0.05
N LYS A 82 -5.63 -2.35 -0.47
CA LYS A 82 -5.91 -0.94 -0.21
C LYS A 82 -7.40 -0.75 0.04
N GLY A 83 -7.76 -0.02 1.09
CA GLY A 83 -9.15 0.36 1.33
C GLY A 83 -9.72 1.18 0.16
N ASN A 84 -10.98 0.94 -0.19
CA ASN A 84 -11.70 1.73 -1.19
C ASN A 84 -12.10 3.12 -0.66
N LEU A 85 -12.43 3.22 0.64
CA LEU A 85 -12.88 4.46 1.30
C LEU A 85 -11.80 5.12 2.18
N SER A 86 -10.68 4.43 2.42
CA SER A 86 -9.50 4.96 3.09
C SER A 86 -8.32 5.12 2.11
N ARG A 87 -7.38 6.01 2.41
CA ARG A 87 -6.16 6.23 1.59
C ARG A 87 -5.21 5.04 1.62
N SER A 88 -5.25 4.21 2.66
CA SER A 88 -4.32 3.09 2.86
C SER A 88 -4.94 2.00 3.76
N GLU A 89 -4.76 2.12 5.07
CA GLU A 89 -5.32 1.22 6.08
C GLU A 89 -6.85 1.34 6.10
N PRO A 90 -7.61 0.23 6.13
CA PRO A 90 -9.06 0.29 6.26
C PRO A 90 -9.41 0.88 7.63
N THR A 91 -9.80 2.14 7.65
CA THR A 91 -10.06 2.94 8.87
C THR A 91 -11.41 3.64 8.84
N TRP A 92 -12.19 3.48 7.77
CA TRP A 92 -13.45 4.18 7.56
C TRP A 92 -14.43 3.93 8.72
N PHE A 93 -14.66 2.65 9.06
CA PHE A 93 -15.56 2.28 10.15
C PHE A 93 -15.20 2.97 11.47
N TRP A 94 -13.91 2.94 11.83
CA TRP A 94 -13.41 3.59 13.06
C TRP A 94 -13.56 5.11 13.04
N ARG A 95 -13.57 5.76 11.87
CA ARG A 95 -13.79 7.21 11.77
C ARG A 95 -15.26 7.57 11.99
N ASN A 96 -16.17 6.77 11.43
CA ASN A 96 -17.59 7.07 11.42
C ASN A 96 -18.30 6.62 12.71
N SER A 97 -17.95 5.46 13.26
CA SER A 97 -18.46 5.00 14.57
C SER A 97 -18.11 5.93 15.75
N ASN A 98 -17.08 6.76 15.61
CA ASN A 98 -16.70 7.75 16.61
C ASN A 98 -17.45 9.08 16.49
N ASN A 99 -18.09 9.36 15.35
CA ASN A 99 -18.94 10.54 15.19
C ASN A 99 -20.32 10.31 15.83
N ASP A 100 -20.83 9.08 15.81
CA ASP A 100 -22.16 8.73 16.34
C ASP A 100 -22.17 8.63 17.88
N ASN A 101 -21.01 8.41 18.51
CA ASN A 101 -20.88 8.36 19.97
C ASN A 101 -20.83 9.76 20.59
N GLY A 102 -21.93 10.51 20.44
CA GLY A 102 -22.44 11.51 21.39
C GLY A 102 -21.54 12.70 21.74
N LYS A 103 -22.05 13.91 21.46
CA LYS A 103 -21.71 15.15 22.19
C LYS A 103 -21.52 14.81 23.70
N GLY A 104 -20.30 14.94 24.24
CA GLY A 104 -20.10 15.12 25.69
C GLY A 104 -19.29 14.11 26.53
N LYS A 105 -18.53 13.15 25.98
CA LYS A 105 -17.57 12.38 26.81
C LYS A 105 -16.12 12.79 26.60
N ARG A 106 -15.48 13.17 27.71
CA ARG A 106 -14.06 13.58 27.89
C ARG A 106 -13.15 13.03 26.80
N LYS A 107 -12.45 13.94 26.10
CA LYS A 107 -11.29 13.66 25.26
C LYS A 107 -10.17 13.02 26.11
N GLU A 108 -10.26 11.72 26.38
CA GLU A 108 -9.03 10.94 26.47
C GLU A 108 -8.31 11.11 25.14
N LYS A 109 -6.98 11.28 25.17
CA LYS A 109 -6.12 11.41 23.98
C LYS A 109 -6.17 10.14 23.13
N GLN A 110 -7.28 9.89 22.44
CA GLN A 110 -7.39 8.78 21.51
C GLN A 110 -6.67 9.12 20.21
N LYS A 111 -5.92 8.13 19.73
CA LYS A 111 -4.89 8.26 18.70
C LYS A 111 -5.54 8.45 17.32
N LEU A 112 -5.31 9.62 16.71
CA LEU A 112 -5.82 9.99 15.39
C LEU A 112 -5.34 9.04 14.28
N ALA A 113 -6.20 8.78 13.29
CA ALA A 113 -5.81 8.04 12.07
C ALA A 113 -4.73 8.80 11.28
N ALA A 114 -3.90 8.09 10.50
CA ALA A 114 -2.82 8.71 9.73
C ALA A 114 -3.32 9.80 8.75
N GLU A 115 -4.56 9.65 8.31
CA GLU A 115 -5.23 10.58 7.40
C GLU A 115 -5.71 11.83 8.09
N GLN A 116 -6.31 11.71 9.28
CA GLN A 116 -6.69 12.83 10.15
C GLN A 116 -5.44 13.61 10.57
N ILE A 117 -4.34 12.93 10.88
CA ILE A 117 -3.03 13.57 11.14
C ILE A 117 -2.57 14.34 9.91
N THR A 118 -2.70 13.76 8.71
CA THR A 118 -2.31 14.41 7.46
C THR A 118 -3.21 15.61 7.13
N GLU A 119 -4.51 15.50 7.40
CA GLU A 119 -5.50 16.56 7.21
C GLU A 119 -5.28 17.71 8.19
N GLN A 120 -5.08 17.42 9.47
CA GLN A 120 -4.69 18.44 10.46
C GLN A 120 -3.40 19.14 10.03
N ARG A 121 -2.40 18.40 9.54
CA ARG A 121 -1.18 19.00 8.96
C ARG A 121 -1.49 19.87 7.74
N ARG A 122 -2.46 19.51 6.89
CA ARG A 122 -2.89 20.34 5.75
C ARG A 122 -3.61 21.60 6.20
N ILE A 123 -4.51 21.51 7.18
CA ILE A 123 -5.22 22.65 7.77
C ILE A 123 -4.21 23.61 8.41
N VAL A 124 -3.27 23.09 9.20
CA VAL A 124 -2.18 23.88 9.79
C VAL A 124 -1.34 24.55 8.71
N ARG A 125 -0.95 23.83 7.64
CA ARG A 125 -0.22 24.43 6.51
C ARG A 125 -1.03 25.52 5.80
N LYS A 126 -2.33 25.33 5.60
CA LYS A 126 -3.22 26.31 4.97
C LYS A 126 -3.39 27.55 5.86
N ARG A 127 -3.54 27.36 7.18
CA ARG A 127 -3.56 28.43 8.19
C ARG A 127 -2.24 29.19 8.21
N ASN A 128 -1.10 28.51 8.23
CA ASN A 128 0.22 29.16 8.22
C ASN A 128 0.49 29.90 6.90
N LYS A 129 0.01 29.38 5.77
CA LYS A 129 0.08 30.08 4.47
C LYS A 129 -0.81 31.33 4.48
N LYS A 130 -2.04 31.24 4.99
CA LYS A 130 -2.96 32.37 5.15
C LYS A 130 -2.42 33.41 6.14
N GLY A 131 -1.82 32.97 7.25
CA GLY A 131 -1.16 33.83 8.23
C GLY A 131 0.04 34.57 7.64
N ARG A 132 0.85 33.92 6.81
CA ARG A 132 1.96 34.59 6.08
C ARG A 132 1.45 35.59 5.05
N VAL A 133 0.39 35.27 4.32
CA VAL A 133 -0.25 36.21 3.37
C VAL A 133 -0.83 37.41 4.13
N ASN A 134 -1.53 37.18 5.23
CA ASN A 134 -2.08 38.24 6.07
C ASN A 134 -0.97 39.08 6.74
N GLN A 135 0.15 38.47 7.13
CA GLN A 135 1.29 39.20 7.70
C GLN A 135 1.99 40.06 6.65
N VAL A 136 2.12 39.59 5.40
CA VAL A 136 2.64 40.38 4.28
C VAL A 136 1.66 41.50 3.89
N GLN A 137 0.35 41.24 3.89
CA GLN A 137 -0.69 42.25 3.66
C GLN A 137 -0.80 43.27 4.79
N ASN A 138 -0.60 42.86 6.05
CA ASN A 138 -0.59 43.76 7.20
C ASN A 138 0.71 44.56 7.28
N MET A 139 1.85 44.03 6.83
CA MET A 139 3.08 44.81 6.65
C MET A 139 2.97 45.85 5.53
N SER A 140 2.06 45.67 4.57
CA SER A 140 1.74 46.66 3.53
C SER A 140 0.53 47.55 3.89
N LYS A 141 -0.10 47.33 5.06
CA LYS A 141 -1.19 48.13 5.62
C LYS A 141 -0.88 48.66 7.03
N VAL A 142 0.38 49.03 7.30
CA VAL A 142 0.70 49.94 8.41
C VAL A 142 0.73 51.37 7.89
N GLN A 143 -0.44 51.85 7.47
CA GLN A 143 -0.80 53.25 7.57
C GLN A 143 -2.33 53.35 7.58
N GLN A 144 -2.81 53.91 8.68
CA GLN A 144 -4.19 54.30 9.01
C GLN A 144 -5.14 53.19 9.47
N ILE A 145 -5.44 53.27 10.77
CA ILE A 145 -6.58 52.66 11.46
C ILE A 145 -7.63 53.77 11.62
N THR A 146 -8.90 53.45 11.40
CA THR A 146 -9.97 53.82 12.37
C THR A 146 -10.98 52.68 12.46
N LYS A 147 -11.48 52.51 13.69
CA LYS A 147 -12.44 51.52 14.18
C LYS A 147 -13.84 51.78 13.60
N GLU A 148 -14.68 50.75 13.51
CA GLU A 148 -16.06 50.72 14.05
C GLU A 148 -16.75 49.37 13.80
N GLU A 149 -17.68 49.06 14.70
CA GLU A 149 -18.33 47.78 15.02
C GLU A 149 -19.47 47.43 14.05
N VAL A 150 -19.77 46.15 13.80
CA VAL A 150 -21.14 45.68 13.51
C VAL A 150 -21.34 44.21 13.96
N GLN A 151 -22.09 44.09 15.07
CA GLN A 151 -23.22 43.20 15.37
C GLN A 151 -23.09 41.67 15.37
N GLU A 152 -23.27 41.15 16.59
CA GLU A 152 -23.98 39.93 16.94
C GLU A 152 -25.39 39.89 16.32
N LYS A 153 -25.69 38.85 15.53
CA LYS A 153 -27.01 38.22 15.32
C LYS A 153 -26.89 37.06 14.31
N GLU A 154 -26.25 35.97 14.72
CA GLU A 154 -26.23 34.69 13.96
C GLU A 154 -26.17 33.49 14.93
N GLN A 155 -26.96 33.48 16.01
CA GLN A 155 -26.90 32.37 16.98
C GLN A 155 -28.22 31.65 17.29
N ASP A 156 -29.37 32.11 16.78
CA ASP A 156 -30.66 31.55 17.21
C ASP A 156 -31.42 30.75 16.14
N GLU A 157 -30.94 30.70 14.89
CA GLU A 157 -31.59 29.90 13.82
C GLU A 157 -30.90 28.54 13.56
N GLU A 158 -29.61 28.38 13.89
CA GLU A 158 -28.91 27.09 13.74
C GLU A 158 -29.31 26.07 14.83
N GLN A 159 -29.76 26.53 16.01
CA GLN A 159 -30.08 25.65 17.14
C GLN A 159 -31.41 24.89 16.96
N THR A 160 -32.35 25.46 16.22
CA THR A 160 -33.70 24.88 16.04
C THR A 160 -33.73 23.80 14.96
N ILE A 161 -32.83 23.89 13.97
CA ILE A 161 -32.65 22.89 12.90
C ILE A 161 -31.80 21.71 13.41
N GLU A 162 -30.80 21.96 14.27
CA GLU A 162 -30.01 20.89 14.90
C GLU A 162 -30.86 19.98 15.81
N GLN A 163 -31.92 20.52 16.43
CA GLN A 163 -32.75 19.76 17.38
C GLN A 163 -33.83 18.90 16.72
N THR A 164 -34.28 19.25 15.51
CA THR A 164 -35.30 18.48 14.78
C THR A 164 -34.72 17.32 13.97
N LEU A 165 -33.45 17.38 13.57
CA LEU A 165 -32.76 16.27 12.89
C LEU A 165 -32.25 15.18 13.86
N THR A 166 -32.14 15.48 15.15
CA THR A 166 -31.52 14.57 16.13
C THR A 166 -32.41 13.44 16.66
N GLN A 167 -33.70 13.40 16.33
CA GLN A 167 -34.64 12.43 16.94
C GLN A 167 -34.92 11.19 16.09
N GLU A 168 -34.52 11.15 14.81
CA GLU A 168 -34.81 10.01 13.91
C GLU A 168 -33.61 9.10 13.60
N GLU A 169 -32.39 9.46 13.99
CA GLU A 169 -31.16 8.66 13.71
C GLU A 169 -30.72 7.74 14.86
N GLU A 170 -31.56 7.50 15.87
CA GLU A 170 -31.21 6.59 16.97
C GLU A 170 -31.32 5.11 16.55
N ASN A 171 -30.14 4.48 16.40
CA ASN A 171 -29.87 3.05 16.20
C ASN A 171 -29.90 2.48 14.77
N VAL A 172 -29.32 3.18 13.80
CA VAL A 172 -28.77 2.47 12.64
C VAL A 172 -27.43 1.85 13.05
N LEU A 173 -27.37 0.52 13.16
CA LEU A 173 -26.11 -0.22 13.21
C LEU A 173 -25.31 0.19 11.96
N LEU A 174 -24.27 1.01 12.14
CA LEU A 174 -23.36 1.37 11.05
C LEU A 174 -22.78 0.09 10.46
N GLU A 175 -23.16 -0.22 9.23
CA GLU A 175 -22.57 -1.33 8.48
C GLU A 175 -21.19 -0.90 7.95
N ASP A 176 -20.18 -1.78 8.05
CA ASP A 176 -18.86 -1.51 7.48
C ASP A 176 -18.91 -1.67 5.96
N ILE A 177 -19.11 -0.56 5.25
CA ILE A 177 -19.16 -0.51 3.78
C ILE A 177 -17.77 -0.44 3.14
N GLU A 178 -16.70 -0.30 3.93
CA GLU A 178 -15.34 -0.31 3.40
C GLU A 178 -14.93 -1.73 2.99
N THR A 179 -14.30 -1.83 1.84
CA THR A 179 -13.72 -3.09 1.35
C THR A 179 -12.23 -2.91 1.08
N LEU A 180 -11.47 -3.98 1.28
CA LEU A 180 -10.05 -4.03 0.98
C LEU A 180 -9.84 -4.65 -0.40
N MET A 181 -9.32 -3.85 -1.32
CA MET A 181 -9.01 -4.29 -2.68
C MET A 181 -7.58 -4.81 -2.75
N LEU A 182 -7.41 -6.07 -3.12
CA LEU A 182 -6.13 -6.69 -3.44
C LEU A 182 -5.91 -6.65 -4.95
N THR A 183 -4.70 -6.26 -5.35
CA THR A 183 -4.27 -6.47 -6.75
C THR A 183 -4.19 -7.97 -7.07
N THR A 184 -4.31 -8.35 -8.35
CA THR A 184 -4.16 -9.77 -8.76
C THR A 184 -2.83 -10.37 -8.29
N GLN A 185 -1.74 -9.59 -8.27
CA GLN A 185 -0.43 -10.05 -7.80
C GLN A 185 -0.40 -10.26 -6.29
N GLU A 186 -0.99 -9.33 -5.51
CA GLU A 186 -1.12 -9.49 -4.05
C GLU A 186 -1.99 -10.71 -3.72
N ALA A 187 -3.16 -10.83 -4.36
CA ALA A 187 -4.09 -11.93 -4.12
C ALA A 187 -3.47 -13.28 -4.46
N PHE A 188 -2.83 -13.41 -5.62
CA PHE A 188 -2.17 -14.65 -6.00
C PHE A 188 -1.00 -15.00 -5.06
N PHE A 189 -0.25 -14.01 -4.56
CA PHE A 189 0.80 -14.25 -3.56
C PHE A 189 0.23 -14.76 -2.24
N LEU A 190 -0.91 -14.23 -1.79
CA LEU A 190 -1.59 -14.67 -0.58
C LEU A 190 -2.19 -16.07 -0.72
N CYS A 191 -2.71 -16.39 -1.91
CA CYS A 191 -3.32 -17.68 -2.24
C CYS A 191 -2.26 -18.77 -2.44
N TYR A 192 -1.36 -18.59 -3.43
CA TYR A 192 -0.37 -19.59 -3.80
C TYR A 192 0.89 -19.56 -2.92
N GLY A 193 1.41 -18.36 -2.63
CA GLY A 193 2.68 -18.21 -1.91
C GLY A 193 2.56 -18.43 -0.39
N LEU A 194 1.52 -17.89 0.23
CA LEU A 194 1.29 -18.01 1.68
C LEU A 194 0.21 -19.03 2.06
N GLY A 195 -0.70 -19.38 1.16
CA GLY A 195 -1.78 -20.34 1.45
C GLY A 195 -2.87 -19.81 2.38
N ILE A 196 -3.00 -18.49 2.57
CA ILE A 196 -3.92 -17.89 3.56
C ILE A 196 -5.21 -17.32 2.96
N LEU A 197 -5.30 -17.23 1.64
CA LEU A 197 -6.44 -16.65 0.91
C LEU A 197 -7.07 -17.70 -0.01
N ASP A 198 -8.39 -17.88 0.12
CA ASP A 198 -9.24 -18.58 -0.83
C ASP A 198 -9.97 -17.56 -1.71
N ILE A 199 -9.91 -17.75 -3.02
CA ILE A 199 -10.45 -16.83 -4.02
C ILE A 199 -11.75 -17.42 -4.58
N TYR A 200 -12.82 -16.66 -4.53
CA TYR A 200 -14.13 -17.04 -5.03
C TYR A 200 -14.51 -16.20 -6.24
N ASP A 201 -15.19 -16.79 -7.21
CA ASP A 201 -15.77 -16.07 -8.34
C ASP A 201 -17.04 -15.29 -7.93
N LEU A 202 -17.61 -14.51 -8.85
CA LEU A 202 -18.87 -13.79 -8.68
C LEU A 202 -20.05 -14.72 -8.35
N GLN A 203 -20.00 -15.98 -8.80
CA GLN A 203 -20.98 -17.02 -8.48
C GLN A 203 -20.65 -17.78 -7.18
N ASP A 204 -19.73 -17.26 -6.36
CA ASP A 204 -19.30 -17.86 -5.08
C ASP A 204 -18.68 -19.27 -5.21
N ASN A 205 -18.16 -19.61 -6.40
CA ASN A 205 -17.38 -20.82 -6.63
C ASN A 205 -15.93 -20.62 -6.22
N LEU A 206 -15.35 -21.57 -5.47
CA LEU A 206 -13.95 -21.53 -5.09
C LEU A 206 -13.06 -21.80 -6.30
N LEU A 207 -12.17 -20.85 -6.62
CA LEU A 207 -11.18 -20.99 -7.67
C LEU A 207 -9.92 -21.65 -7.12
N SER A 208 -9.47 -22.71 -7.80
CA SER A 208 -8.14 -23.29 -7.56
C SER A 208 -7.03 -22.29 -7.92
N ALA A 209 -5.80 -22.57 -7.46
CA ALA A 209 -4.65 -21.75 -7.81
C ALA A 209 -4.40 -21.71 -9.33
N GLU A 210 -4.65 -22.81 -10.04
CA GLU A 210 -4.48 -22.89 -11.50
C GLU A 210 -5.55 -22.10 -12.25
N GLU A 211 -6.81 -22.18 -11.82
CA GLU A 211 -7.91 -21.40 -12.39
C GLU A 211 -7.69 -19.90 -12.13
N SER A 212 -7.31 -19.53 -10.91
CA SER A 212 -6.97 -18.15 -10.55
C SER A 212 -5.81 -17.63 -11.40
N TRP A 213 -4.76 -18.42 -11.59
CA TRP A 213 -3.61 -18.07 -12.42
C TRP A 213 -4.03 -17.80 -13.88
N LYS A 214 -4.78 -18.71 -14.50
CA LYS A 214 -5.28 -18.56 -15.87
C LYS A 214 -6.21 -17.36 -16.02
N SER A 215 -7.14 -17.18 -15.09
CA SER A 215 -8.06 -16.04 -15.10
C SER A 215 -7.29 -14.71 -15.01
N PHE A 216 -6.33 -14.60 -14.09
CA PHE A 216 -5.52 -13.38 -13.96
C PHE A 216 -4.64 -13.10 -15.17
N GLN A 217 -4.14 -14.14 -15.86
CA GLN A 217 -3.42 -13.98 -17.12
C GLN A 217 -4.30 -13.41 -18.25
N ILE A 218 -5.55 -13.87 -18.33
CA ILE A 218 -6.52 -13.42 -19.34
C ILE A 218 -6.92 -11.98 -19.07
N THR A 219 -7.26 -11.67 -17.82
CA THR A 219 -7.80 -10.36 -17.46
C THR A 219 -6.72 -9.28 -17.40
N SER A 220 -5.55 -9.56 -16.79
CA SER A 220 -4.52 -8.56 -16.49
C SER A 220 -3.29 -8.68 -17.40
N SER A 221 -3.08 -7.66 -18.24
CA SER A 221 -1.94 -7.64 -19.15
C SER A 221 -0.60 -7.60 -18.41
N GLY A 222 0.30 -8.51 -18.77
CA GLY A 222 1.60 -8.65 -18.11
C GLY A 222 1.52 -9.16 -16.66
N PHE A 223 0.42 -9.81 -16.27
CA PHE A 223 0.22 -10.36 -14.92
C PHE A 223 1.42 -11.19 -14.45
N ILE A 224 1.90 -12.13 -15.27
CA ILE A 224 3.00 -13.05 -14.94
C ILE A 224 4.26 -12.26 -14.53
N ILE A 225 4.67 -11.31 -15.38
CA ILE A 225 5.88 -10.49 -15.19
C ILE A 225 5.74 -9.65 -13.91
N ARG A 226 4.58 -8.99 -13.73
CA ARG A 226 4.28 -8.21 -12.53
C ARG A 226 4.31 -9.08 -11.27
N TYR A 227 3.72 -10.27 -11.34
CA TYR A 227 3.69 -11.22 -10.24
C TYR A 227 5.07 -11.73 -9.87
N ILE A 228 5.92 -12.08 -10.85
CA ILE A 228 7.29 -12.55 -10.60
C ILE A 228 8.10 -11.48 -9.86
N VAL A 229 8.01 -10.22 -10.30
CA VAL A 229 8.70 -9.10 -9.63
C VAL A 229 8.13 -8.87 -8.23
N TYR A 230 6.81 -8.91 -8.09
CA TYR A 230 6.15 -8.79 -6.81
C TYR A 230 6.61 -9.89 -5.84
N HIS A 231 6.56 -11.15 -6.27
CA HIS A 231 7.03 -12.32 -5.53
C HIS A 231 8.49 -12.17 -5.13
N TYR A 232 9.37 -11.83 -6.08
CA TYR A 232 10.81 -11.62 -5.84
C TYR A 232 11.06 -10.62 -4.70
N PHE A 233 10.47 -9.43 -4.76
CA PHE A 233 10.69 -8.42 -3.71
C PHE A 233 10.03 -8.79 -2.39
N ARG A 234 8.86 -9.45 -2.40
CA ARG A 234 8.25 -9.99 -1.17
C ARG A 234 9.12 -11.06 -0.53
N SER A 235 9.72 -11.96 -1.31
CA SER A 235 10.65 -12.99 -0.82
C SER A 235 11.92 -12.39 -0.20
N LEU A 236 12.34 -11.21 -0.66
CA LEU A 236 13.44 -10.44 -0.06
C LEU A 236 13.03 -9.66 1.20
N GLY A 237 11.77 -9.75 1.63
CA GLY A 237 11.25 -9.07 2.83
C GLY A 237 10.80 -7.62 2.62
N TRP A 238 10.70 -7.15 1.37
CA TRP A 238 10.16 -5.82 1.10
C TRP A 238 8.64 -5.81 1.14
N VAL A 239 8.06 -4.72 1.66
CA VAL A 239 6.65 -4.40 1.41
C VAL A 239 6.53 -3.73 0.05
N VAL A 240 6.00 -4.48 -0.91
CA VAL A 240 5.75 -4.01 -2.27
C VAL A 240 4.37 -3.35 -2.33
N ARG A 241 4.29 -2.13 -2.86
CA ARG A 241 3.02 -1.42 -3.11
C ARG A 241 2.98 -0.85 -4.52
N CYS A 242 1.77 -0.58 -5.02
CA CYS A 242 1.58 0.11 -6.30
C CYS A 242 2.31 1.47 -6.33
N GLY A 243 3.10 1.69 -7.39
CA GLY A 243 3.94 2.86 -7.59
C GLY A 243 3.32 3.96 -8.45
N MET A 244 2.06 3.83 -8.87
CA MET A 244 1.40 4.69 -9.85
C MET A 244 1.49 6.20 -9.53
N LYS A 245 1.50 6.57 -8.24
CA LYS A 245 1.66 7.97 -7.79
C LYS A 245 3.01 8.60 -8.19
N PHE A 246 4.00 7.79 -8.54
CA PHE A 246 5.35 8.19 -8.89
C PHE A 246 5.72 7.81 -10.33
N GLY A 247 4.74 7.33 -11.12
CA GLY A 247 4.97 6.90 -12.51
C GLY A 247 5.75 5.59 -12.65
N VAL A 248 5.86 4.79 -11.58
CA VAL A 248 6.56 3.50 -11.56
C VAL A 248 5.59 2.36 -11.25
N ASP A 249 5.98 1.11 -11.52
CA ASP A 249 5.14 -0.05 -11.24
C ASP A 249 4.97 -0.30 -9.74
N TYR A 250 6.09 -0.32 -9.02
CA TYR A 250 6.11 -0.61 -7.59
C TYR A 250 6.92 0.39 -6.77
N VAL A 251 6.61 0.48 -5.48
CA VAL A 251 7.45 1.13 -4.48
C VAL A 251 7.72 0.17 -3.33
N LEU A 252 8.94 0.20 -2.81
CA LEU A 252 9.39 -0.74 -1.78
C LEU A 252 9.56 -0.03 -0.45
N TYR A 253 8.96 -0.60 0.59
CA TYR A 253 9.16 -0.18 1.98
C TYR A 253 9.88 -1.28 2.75
N GLU A 254 10.86 -0.89 3.56
CA GLU A 254 11.61 -1.81 4.42
C GLU A 254 10.71 -2.42 5.51
N LYS A 255 9.90 -1.59 6.18
CA LYS A 255 9.00 -2.02 7.27
C LYS A 255 7.52 -1.78 6.99
N GLY A 256 7.20 -0.95 5.99
CA GLY A 256 5.84 -0.60 5.59
C GLY A 256 5.50 0.90 5.69
N PRO A 257 4.36 1.33 5.09
CA PRO A 257 4.02 2.75 4.91
C PRO A 257 3.76 3.53 6.21
N VAL A 258 3.40 2.84 7.29
CA VAL A 258 3.11 3.47 8.60
C VAL A 258 4.41 3.88 9.32
N PHE A 259 5.53 3.23 9.00
CA PHE A 259 6.80 3.43 9.71
C PHE A 259 7.73 4.43 9.04
N LYS A 260 7.94 4.29 7.73
CA LYS A 260 8.89 5.07 6.92
C LYS A 260 8.31 5.26 5.52
N HIS A 261 8.76 6.28 4.80
CA HIS A 261 8.49 6.40 3.37
C HIS A 261 9.18 5.28 2.59
N ALA A 262 8.60 4.91 1.43
CA ALA A 262 9.25 3.97 0.51
C ALA A 262 10.63 4.50 0.09
N GLU A 263 11.61 3.61 0.05
CA GLU A 263 13.00 3.92 -0.26
C GLU A 263 13.29 3.79 -1.75
N TYR A 264 12.75 2.74 -2.36
CA TYR A 264 12.95 2.42 -3.77
C TYR A 264 11.67 2.60 -4.57
N ALA A 265 11.84 3.07 -5.81
CA ALA A 265 10.83 3.14 -6.84
C ALA A 265 11.25 2.18 -7.96
N VAL A 266 10.42 1.21 -8.29
CA VAL A 266 10.76 0.08 -9.16
C VAL A 266 9.98 0.18 -10.45
N ILE A 267 10.70 0.15 -11.57
CA ILE A 267 10.11 0.02 -12.90
C ILE A 267 10.47 -1.35 -13.48
N ILE A 268 9.50 -2.02 -14.08
CA ILE A 268 9.64 -3.37 -14.63
C ILE A 268 9.99 -3.26 -16.12
N LEU A 269 11.08 -3.92 -16.52
CA LEU A 269 11.59 -3.93 -17.88
C LEU A 269 11.65 -5.37 -18.40
N PRO A 270 10.70 -5.81 -19.23
CA PRO A 270 10.75 -7.15 -19.83
C PRO A 270 11.86 -7.25 -20.88
N ILE A 271 12.62 -8.35 -20.86
CA ILE A 271 13.65 -8.69 -21.86
C ILE A 271 13.30 -10.04 -22.47
N HIS A 272 13.06 -10.10 -23.78
CA HIS A 272 12.84 -11.36 -24.48
C HIS A 272 14.19 -11.96 -24.91
N THR A 273 14.42 -13.23 -24.56
CA THR A 273 15.69 -13.93 -24.87
C THR A 273 15.83 -14.24 -26.37
N SER A 274 14.71 -14.43 -27.06
CA SER A 274 14.65 -14.80 -28.48
C SER A 274 14.04 -13.68 -29.32
N GLN A 275 14.82 -12.64 -29.61
CA GLN A 275 14.64 -11.83 -30.81
C GLN A 275 16.02 -11.58 -31.42
N ASN A 276 16.31 -12.31 -32.50
CA ASN A 276 17.01 -11.69 -33.61
C ASN A 276 16.14 -10.50 -34.00
N PHE A 277 16.55 -9.29 -33.61
CA PHE A 277 15.89 -8.07 -34.06
C PHE A 277 16.08 -7.99 -35.58
N ASP A 278 15.12 -8.52 -36.33
CA ASP A 278 15.00 -8.15 -37.72
C ASP A 278 14.52 -6.69 -37.72
N ASN A 279 15.42 -5.78 -38.07
CA ASN A 279 15.26 -4.33 -38.00
C ASN A 279 14.22 -3.78 -39.02
N SER A 280 13.26 -4.60 -39.45
CA SER A 280 12.32 -4.32 -40.54
C SER A 280 10.93 -3.87 -40.07
N GLN A 281 10.65 -3.83 -38.77
CA GLN A 281 9.41 -3.27 -38.19
C GLN A 281 9.71 -2.13 -37.20
N VAL A 282 10.32 -1.05 -37.70
CA VAL A 282 10.71 0.12 -36.90
C VAL A 282 9.50 0.99 -36.48
N ASP A 283 8.29 0.68 -36.94
CA ASP A 283 7.15 1.61 -36.84
C ASP A 283 5.99 1.20 -35.91
N VAL A 284 6.07 0.07 -35.19
CA VAL A 284 4.88 -0.43 -34.47
C VAL A 284 4.66 0.18 -33.08
N ASP A 285 5.63 0.82 -32.42
CA ASP A 285 5.32 1.46 -31.13
C ASP A 285 6.23 2.64 -30.78
N PHE A 286 5.88 3.84 -31.25
CA PHE A 286 6.43 5.09 -30.70
C PHE A 286 6.39 5.12 -29.16
N ARG A 287 5.37 4.50 -28.53
CA ARG A 287 5.24 4.38 -27.07
C ARG A 287 6.24 3.39 -26.44
N ASN A 288 6.50 2.23 -27.04
CA ASN A 288 7.51 1.28 -26.52
C ASN A 288 8.94 1.80 -26.75
N ASN A 289 9.19 2.51 -27.86
CA ASN A 289 10.42 3.26 -28.08
C ASN A 289 10.56 4.45 -27.10
N CYS A 290 9.45 5.10 -26.73
CA CYS A 290 9.47 6.18 -25.73
C CYS A 290 9.73 5.65 -24.32
N MET A 291 9.14 4.53 -23.90
CA MET A 291 9.37 3.91 -22.57
C MET A 291 10.74 3.21 -22.44
N THR A 292 11.56 3.23 -23.49
CA THR A 292 12.96 2.79 -23.45
C THR A 292 13.94 3.92 -23.79
N SER A 293 13.42 5.12 -24.09
CA SER A 293 14.24 6.29 -24.40
C SER A 293 14.97 6.81 -23.17
N TRP A 294 16.17 7.35 -23.40
CA TRP A 294 16.94 8.07 -22.38
C TRP A 294 16.12 9.20 -21.74
N SER A 295 15.35 9.94 -22.54
CA SER A 295 14.51 11.06 -22.07
C SER A 295 13.45 10.61 -21.08
N TRP A 296 12.73 9.52 -21.38
CA TRP A 296 11.75 8.95 -20.46
C TRP A 296 12.39 8.50 -19.15
N MET A 297 13.51 7.78 -19.23
CA MET A 297 14.22 7.32 -18.03
C MET A 297 14.69 8.51 -17.18
N MET A 298 15.21 9.57 -17.79
CA MET A 298 15.64 10.77 -17.08
C MET A 298 14.47 11.53 -16.45
N ASN A 299 13.31 11.60 -17.13
CA ASN A 299 12.09 12.17 -16.57
C ASN A 299 11.61 11.39 -15.34
N LEU A 300 11.60 10.06 -15.43
CA LEU A 300 11.22 9.18 -14.33
C LEU A 300 12.18 9.31 -13.15
N ASN A 301 13.48 9.30 -13.42
CA ASN A 301 14.52 9.49 -12.40
C ASN A 301 14.37 10.87 -11.71
N ARG A 302 14.07 11.93 -12.46
CA ARG A 302 13.82 13.27 -11.90
C ARG A 302 12.65 13.27 -10.91
N VAL A 303 11.53 12.64 -11.28
CA VAL A 303 10.35 12.52 -10.40
C VAL A 303 10.71 11.75 -9.12
N CYS A 304 11.38 10.61 -9.25
CA CYS A 304 11.77 9.77 -8.11
C CYS A 304 12.73 10.49 -7.15
N VAL A 305 13.76 11.15 -7.69
CA VAL A 305 14.74 11.91 -6.91
C VAL A 305 14.08 13.08 -6.17
N GLN A 306 13.11 13.77 -6.80
CA GLN A 306 12.38 14.86 -6.16
C GLN A 306 11.61 14.40 -4.91
N VAL A 307 11.08 13.17 -4.92
CA VAL A 307 10.42 12.55 -3.76
C VAL A 307 11.35 11.70 -2.88
N LYS A 308 12.67 11.87 -3.07
CA LYS A 308 13.75 11.16 -2.35
C LYS A 308 13.63 9.62 -2.43
N LYS A 309 13.26 9.10 -3.60
CA LYS A 309 13.26 7.67 -3.90
C LYS A 309 14.37 7.35 -4.88
N SER A 310 15.03 6.23 -4.66
CA SER A 310 16.02 5.73 -5.59
C SER A 310 15.34 4.86 -6.64
N LEU A 311 15.54 5.18 -7.92
CA LEU A 311 14.96 4.44 -9.03
C LEU A 311 15.71 3.11 -9.21
N VAL A 312 14.96 2.02 -9.32
CA VAL A 312 15.45 0.66 -9.55
C VAL A 312 14.88 0.18 -10.88
N LEU A 313 15.76 -0.16 -11.81
CA LEU A 313 15.40 -0.84 -13.05
C LEU A 313 15.35 -2.33 -12.77
N CYS A 314 14.18 -2.94 -12.87
CA CYS A 314 13.98 -4.37 -12.63
C CYS A 314 13.80 -5.08 -13.97
N TYR A 315 14.86 -5.68 -14.46
CA TYR A 315 14.87 -6.47 -15.68
C TYR A 315 14.32 -7.86 -15.42
N VAL A 316 13.31 -8.25 -16.19
CA VAL A 316 12.71 -9.59 -16.16
C VAL A 316 13.07 -10.28 -17.46
N ILE A 317 13.95 -11.28 -17.37
CA ILE A 317 14.35 -12.09 -18.51
C ILE A 317 13.25 -13.11 -18.75
N ILE A 318 12.58 -12.97 -19.89
CA ILE A 318 11.47 -13.81 -20.33
C ILE A 318 12.06 -14.97 -21.14
N PRO A 319 11.82 -16.22 -20.70
CA PRO A 319 12.21 -17.41 -21.45
C PRO A 319 11.47 -17.51 -22.79
N SER A 320 12.08 -18.17 -23.77
CA SER A 320 11.48 -18.38 -25.10
C SER A 320 10.33 -19.38 -25.11
N THR A 321 10.26 -20.24 -24.09
CA THR A 321 9.18 -21.21 -23.93
C THR A 321 7.93 -20.51 -23.38
N THR A 322 6.80 -20.62 -24.07
CA THR A 322 5.55 -19.95 -23.68
C THR A 322 4.60 -20.88 -22.90
N THR A 323 4.74 -22.20 -23.07
CA THR A 323 3.87 -23.20 -22.45
C THR A 323 4.57 -23.91 -21.28
N TYR A 324 3.91 -23.90 -20.12
CA TYR A 324 4.38 -24.54 -18.89
C TYR A 324 3.34 -25.53 -18.38
N LEU A 325 3.78 -26.68 -17.88
CA LEU A 325 2.89 -27.69 -17.30
C LEU A 325 2.40 -27.26 -15.92
N THR A 326 3.27 -26.63 -15.12
CA THR A 326 2.93 -26.15 -13.77
C THR A 326 3.26 -24.67 -13.55
N ILE A 327 2.54 -24.03 -12.62
CA ILE A 327 2.82 -22.65 -12.18
C ILE A 327 4.26 -22.53 -11.64
N THR A 328 4.72 -23.55 -10.89
CA THR A 328 6.05 -23.57 -10.29
C THR A 328 7.17 -23.56 -11.33
N GLU A 329 7.02 -24.34 -12.41
CA GLU A 329 7.96 -24.33 -13.54
C GLU A 329 7.94 -22.98 -14.25
N CYS A 330 6.75 -22.44 -14.48
CA CYS A 330 6.59 -21.11 -15.07
C CYS A 330 7.39 -20.07 -14.27
N ILE A 331 7.23 -20.00 -12.95
CA ILE A 331 7.94 -19.02 -12.11
C ILE A 331 9.47 -19.23 -12.12
N LYS A 332 9.94 -20.49 -12.15
CA LYS A 332 11.37 -20.84 -12.10
C LYS A 332 12.15 -20.41 -13.35
N GLU A 333 11.52 -20.44 -14.51
CA GLU A 333 12.18 -20.12 -15.78
C GLU A 333 12.45 -18.62 -15.94
N TYR A 334 11.64 -17.76 -15.30
CA TYR A 334 11.86 -16.33 -15.34
C TYR A 334 12.98 -15.91 -14.40
N LYS A 335 13.88 -15.05 -14.90
CA LYS A 335 15.00 -14.53 -14.11
C LYS A 335 14.83 -13.04 -13.88
N VAL A 336 14.95 -12.61 -12.63
CA VAL A 336 14.89 -11.21 -12.23
C VAL A 336 16.28 -10.69 -11.95
N ARG A 337 16.65 -9.57 -12.59
CA ARG A 337 17.87 -8.80 -12.29
C ARG A 337 17.47 -7.36 -12.04
N HIS A 338 18.01 -6.73 -11.01
CA HIS A 338 17.70 -5.33 -10.72
C HIS A 338 18.97 -4.49 -10.65
N VAL A 339 18.89 -3.26 -11.16
CA VAL A 339 19.98 -2.29 -11.17
C VAL A 339 19.49 -0.99 -10.53
N LEU A 340 20.26 -0.50 -9.56
CA LEU A 340 19.98 0.77 -8.90
C LEU A 340 20.52 1.93 -9.75
N VAL A 341 19.64 2.84 -10.17
CA VAL A 341 20.05 4.06 -10.88
C VAL A 341 20.64 5.04 -9.87
N LYS A 342 21.96 5.19 -9.91
CA LYS A 342 22.66 6.21 -9.14
C LYS A 342 23.03 7.37 -10.04
N ARG A 343 22.89 8.59 -9.52
CA ARG A 343 23.42 9.78 -10.21
C ARG A 343 24.94 9.66 -10.29
N CYS A 344 25.49 9.74 -11.50
CA CYS A 344 26.91 9.94 -11.68
C CYS A 344 27.29 11.31 -11.11
N ILE A 345 28.20 11.32 -10.15
CA ILE A 345 28.77 12.54 -9.58
C ILE A 345 30.23 12.53 -10.03
N PRO A 346 30.63 13.35 -11.02
CA PRO A 346 31.98 13.32 -11.57
C PRO A 346 33.06 13.46 -10.49
N SER A 347 32.83 14.26 -9.45
CA SER A 347 33.76 14.43 -8.32
C SER A 347 33.93 13.20 -7.43
N LYS A 348 33.13 12.14 -7.62
CA LYS A 348 33.25 10.85 -6.91
C LYS A 348 33.84 9.73 -7.78
N LEU A 349 34.11 10.00 -9.06
CA LEU A 349 34.87 9.09 -9.91
C LEU A 349 36.34 9.30 -9.54
N LYS A 350 36.90 8.35 -8.77
CA LYS A 350 38.33 8.31 -8.45
C LYS A 350 39.04 7.41 -9.44
#